data_AF-A0A1W0A2M6-F1
#
_entry.id   AF-A0A1W0A2M6-F1
#
_cell.length_a   1.000
_cell.length_b   1.000
_cell.length_c   1.000
_cell.angle_alpha   90.00
_cell.angle_beta   90.00
_cell.angle_gamma   90.00
#
_symmetry.space_group_name_H-M   'P 1'
#
loop_
_entity.id
_entity.type
_entity.pdbx_description
1 polymer ?
#
loop_
_entity_poly.entity_id
_entity_poly.type
_entity_poly.pdbx_seq_one_letter_code
_entity_poly.pdbx_strand_id
1 'polypeptide(L)'
;MLSIAKTVVKRTVSVRAFSSLEKDVPNMIDQAVGRQGDELKMAEQGIDLFSRDPIFSEETQGNSKDDPILVPSFQSERVVGISHNDSPYIKWFNLHEGKVYYVPDYDKYFKLDNRNPNKGAAHHH
;
A
#
# COMPACT_ATOMS: atom_id res chain seq x y z
N MET A 1 86.03 4.01 17.07
CA MET A 1 84.68 3.86 17.66
C MET A 1 83.68 3.79 16.50
N LEU A 2 83.18 2.58 16.19
CA LEU A 2 82.21 2.37 15.09
C LEU A 2 80.85 2.99 15.44
N SER A 3 80.27 3.76 14.52
CA SER A 3 78.92 4.31 14.64
C SER A 3 77.90 3.30 14.09
N ILE A 4 76.97 2.84 14.93
CA ILE A 4 75.87 1.96 14.54
C ILE A 4 74.72 2.86 14.04
N ALA A 5 74.51 2.90 12.73
CA ALA A 5 73.31 3.50 12.16
C ALA A 5 72.11 2.58 12.41
N LYS A 6 71.15 3.03 13.23
CA LYS A 6 69.85 2.35 13.39
C LYS A 6 68.98 2.65 12.16
N THR A 7 68.78 1.65 11.31
CA THR A 7 67.79 1.72 10.22
C THR A 7 66.38 1.65 10.81
N VAL A 8 65.65 2.76 10.78
CA VAL A 8 64.23 2.80 11.15
C VAL A 8 63.40 2.33 9.96
N VAL A 9 62.88 1.11 10.04
CA VAL A 9 61.94 0.57 9.05
C VAL A 9 60.58 1.23 9.26
N LYS A 10 60.19 2.14 8.35
CA LYS A 10 58.84 2.70 8.31
C LYS A 10 57.87 1.60 7.85
N ARG A 11 57.12 1.02 8.79
CA ARG A 11 55.98 0.14 8.47
C ARG A 11 54.87 1.01 7.90
N THR A 12 54.65 0.93 6.59
CA THR A 12 53.45 1.45 5.95
C THR A 12 52.28 0.55 6.33
N VAL A 13 51.47 1.00 7.28
CA VAL A 13 50.19 0.35 7.58
C VAL A 13 49.24 0.72 6.43
N SER A 14 48.70 -0.28 5.75
CA SER A 14 47.64 -0.04 4.75
C SER A 14 46.42 0.49 5.49
N VAL A 15 46.23 1.81 5.45
CA VAL A 15 44.98 2.44 5.90
C VAL A 15 43.94 2.09 4.85
N ARG A 16 42.92 1.32 5.23
CA ARG A 16 41.72 1.21 4.39
C ARG A 16 41.10 2.60 4.33
N ALA A 17 41.35 3.32 3.24
CA ALA A 17 40.58 4.50 2.92
C ALA A 17 39.16 4.01 2.61
N PHE A 18 38.22 4.24 3.54
CA PHE A 18 36.82 4.27 3.15
C PHE A 18 36.71 5.38 2.11
N SER A 19 36.20 5.03 0.94
CA SER A 19 35.90 5.98 -0.11
C SER A 19 35.15 7.16 0.50
N SER A 20 35.80 8.33 0.58
CA SER A 20 35.16 9.61 0.93
C SER A 20 34.30 10.15 -0.21
N LEU A 21 33.98 9.30 -1.20
CA LEU A 21 32.99 9.64 -2.18
C LEU A 21 31.65 9.64 -1.45
N GLU A 22 31.12 10.83 -1.20
CA GLU A 22 29.69 11.15 -1.32
C GLU A 22 29.17 10.77 -2.73
N LYS A 23 29.55 9.61 -3.28
CA LYS A 23 28.92 9.07 -4.48
C LYS A 23 27.63 8.44 -4.02
N ASP A 24 26.64 9.32 -3.96
CA ASP A 24 25.20 9.10 -4.12
C ASP A 24 24.76 7.69 -3.79
N VAL A 25 24.27 7.52 -2.56
CA VAL A 25 23.29 6.46 -2.31
C VAL A 25 22.17 6.70 -3.33
N PRO A 26 21.91 5.75 -4.25
CA PRO A 26 20.91 5.97 -5.28
C PRO A 26 19.55 6.29 -4.66
N ASN A 27 18.83 7.24 -5.24
CA ASN A 27 17.49 7.55 -4.79
C ASN A 27 16.58 6.35 -5.05
N MET A 28 15.74 6.02 -4.07
CA MET A 28 14.78 4.92 -4.16
C MET A 28 13.88 5.05 -5.39
N ILE A 29 13.45 6.27 -5.73
CA ILE A 29 12.55 6.53 -6.87
C ILE A 29 13.18 6.08 -8.19
N ASP A 30 14.49 6.27 -8.36
CA ASP A 30 15.22 5.94 -9.59
C ASP A 30 15.51 4.44 -9.73
N GLN A 31 15.51 3.70 -8.61
CA GLN A 31 15.86 2.28 -8.58
C GLN A 31 14.67 1.34 -8.34
N ALA A 32 13.55 1.86 -7.85
CA ALA A 32 12.38 1.05 -7.56
C ALA A 32 11.73 0.50 -8.84
N VAL A 33 11.50 -0.80 -8.87
CA VAL A 33 10.86 -1.52 -9.97
C VAL A 33 9.69 -2.37 -9.46
N GLY A 34 8.85 -2.86 -10.38
CA GLY A 34 7.66 -3.63 -10.03
C GLY A 34 6.67 -2.84 -9.17
N ARG A 35 5.96 -3.52 -8.26
CA ARG A 35 4.88 -2.92 -7.45
C ARG A 35 5.32 -1.71 -6.62
N GLN A 36 6.55 -1.73 -6.10
CA GLN A 36 7.08 -0.61 -5.33
C GLN A 36 7.32 0.60 -6.23
N GLY A 37 7.87 0.39 -7.42
CA GLY A 37 8.04 1.46 -8.41
C GLY A 37 6.70 2.05 -8.87
N ASP A 38 5.70 1.20 -9.07
CA ASP A 38 4.34 1.62 -9.43
C ASP A 38 3.67 2.44 -8.32
N GLU A 39 3.77 1.99 -7.06
CA GLU A 39 3.24 2.70 -5.88
C GLU A 39 3.92 4.07 -5.71
N LEU A 40 5.25 4.16 -5.86
CA LEU A 40 5.98 5.43 -5.75
C LEU A 40 5.58 6.43 -6.85
N LYS A 41 5.49 5.99 -8.11
CA LYS A 41 5.08 6.85 -9.24
C LYS A 41 3.65 7.38 -9.08
N MET A 42 2.75 6.56 -8.56
CA MET A 42 1.36 6.98 -8.31
C MET A 42 1.28 7.91 -7.09
N ALA A 43 2.07 7.65 -6.06
CA ALA A 43 2.15 8.52 -4.88
C ALA A 43 2.66 9.93 -5.22
N GLU A 44 3.58 10.08 -6.18
CA GLU A 44 4.00 11.40 -6.70
C GLU A 44 2.83 12.19 -7.34
N GLN A 45 1.81 11.49 -7.83
CA GLN A 45 0.58 12.08 -8.38
C GLN A 45 -0.53 12.23 -7.32
N GLY A 46 -0.25 11.89 -6.06
CA GLY A 46 -1.21 11.91 -4.97
C GLY A 46 -2.21 10.73 -5.01
N ILE A 47 -1.91 9.66 -5.75
CA ILE A 47 -2.77 8.49 -5.87
C ILE A 47 -2.18 7.33 -5.06
N ASP A 48 -2.95 6.82 -4.09
CA ASP A 48 -2.60 5.59 -3.38
C ASP A 48 -3.09 4.36 -4.17
N LEU A 49 -2.14 3.58 -4.67
CA LEU A 49 -2.41 2.37 -5.45
C LEU A 49 -2.96 1.22 -4.58
N PHE A 50 -2.55 1.16 -3.30
CA PHE A 50 -2.91 0.08 -2.37
C PHE A 50 -3.44 0.67 -1.06
N SER A 51 -4.57 1.36 -1.16
CA SER A 51 -5.29 1.97 -0.03
C SER A 51 -5.30 1.08 1.22
N ARG A 52 -4.72 1.60 2.30
CA ARG A 52 -4.69 0.96 3.63
C ARG A 52 -5.77 1.51 4.57
N ASP A 53 -6.36 2.63 4.20
CA ASP A 53 -7.36 3.30 5.02
C ASP A 53 -8.71 2.58 4.97
N PRO A 54 -9.49 2.65 6.06
CA PRO A 54 -10.88 2.24 6.03
C PRO A 54 -11.68 3.13 5.09
N ILE A 55 -12.81 2.60 4.61
CA ILE A 55 -13.76 3.40 3.85
C ILE A 55 -14.51 4.28 4.85
N PHE A 56 -14.34 5.59 4.75
CA PHE A 56 -15.15 6.56 5.46
C PHE A 56 -16.40 6.87 4.64
N SER A 57 -17.56 6.80 5.27
CA SER A 57 -18.85 7.18 4.70
C SER A 57 -19.45 8.33 5.51
N GLU A 58 -20.20 9.19 4.83
CA GLU A 58 -21.05 10.18 5.51
C GLU A 58 -22.11 9.48 6.36
N GLU A 59 -22.58 10.12 7.43
CA GLU A 59 -23.58 9.54 8.34
C GLU A 59 -24.90 9.19 7.64
N THR A 60 -25.27 9.96 6.61
CA THR A 60 -26.50 9.75 5.85
C THR A 60 -26.37 8.69 4.75
N GLN A 61 -25.14 8.34 4.36
CA GLN A 61 -24.91 7.40 3.27
C GLN A 61 -25.26 5.98 3.72
N GLY A 62 -25.90 5.22 2.82
CA GLY A 62 -26.37 3.89 3.14
C GLY A 62 -27.70 3.85 3.89
N ASN A 63 -28.37 4.97 4.15
CA ASN A 63 -29.70 4.98 4.77
C ASN A 63 -30.84 4.63 3.78
N SER A 64 -30.53 4.53 2.49
CA SER A 64 -31.48 4.12 1.45
C SER A 64 -30.86 3.10 0.51
N LYS A 65 -31.71 2.26 -0.08
CA LYS A 65 -31.31 1.32 -1.14
C LYS A 65 -30.80 2.04 -2.39
N ASP A 66 -31.26 3.27 -2.63
CA ASP A 66 -30.88 4.09 -3.78
C ASP A 66 -29.56 4.84 -3.56
N ASP A 67 -29.11 4.97 -2.30
CA ASP A 67 -27.83 5.58 -1.92
C ASP A 67 -27.04 4.66 -0.97
N PRO A 68 -26.56 3.49 -1.45
CA PRO A 68 -25.78 2.57 -0.65
C PRO A 68 -24.34 3.06 -0.46
N ILE A 69 -23.70 2.62 0.61
CA ILE A 69 -22.25 2.75 0.78
C ILE A 69 -21.56 1.90 -0.30
N LEU A 70 -20.78 2.57 -1.15
CA LEU A 70 -20.06 1.94 -2.25
C LEU A 70 -18.74 1.37 -1.74
N VAL A 71 -18.55 0.06 -1.93
CA VAL A 71 -17.33 -0.64 -1.53
C VAL A 71 -16.52 -0.96 -2.78
N PRO A 72 -15.36 -0.30 -3.01
CA PRO A 72 -14.52 -0.56 -4.18
C PRO A 72 -14.08 -2.03 -4.24
N SER A 73 -13.93 -2.60 -5.43
CA SER A 73 -13.29 -3.91 -5.60
C SER A 73 -12.76 -4.06 -7.01
N PHE A 74 -11.73 -4.88 -7.21
CA PHE A 74 -11.30 -5.33 -8.55
C PHE A 74 -11.85 -6.73 -8.89
N GLN A 75 -12.61 -7.34 -7.97
CA GLN A 75 -13.23 -8.66 -8.11
C GLN A 75 -14.75 -8.54 -7.96
N SER A 76 -15.48 -9.58 -8.37
CA SER A 76 -16.94 -9.67 -8.26
C SER A 76 -17.45 -9.94 -6.84
N GLU A 77 -16.54 -10.13 -5.88
CA GLU A 77 -16.84 -10.31 -4.46
C GLU A 77 -15.78 -9.61 -3.61
N ARG A 78 -16.17 -9.10 -2.43
CA ARG A 78 -15.24 -8.56 -1.43
C ARG A 78 -15.74 -8.84 -0.01
N VAL A 79 -14.82 -9.23 0.87
CA VAL A 79 -15.06 -9.32 2.31
C VAL A 79 -15.07 -7.91 2.90
N VAL A 80 -16.10 -7.57 3.67
CA VAL A 80 -16.29 -6.26 4.30
C VAL A 80 -16.44 -6.41 5.80
N GLY A 81 -15.72 -5.58 6.55
CA GLY A 81 -15.87 -5.41 7.99
C GLY A 81 -16.46 -4.05 8.29
N ILE A 82 -17.54 -3.99 9.08
CA ILE A 82 -18.12 -2.73 9.56
C ILE A 82 -17.80 -2.55 11.04
N SER A 83 -17.23 -1.38 11.36
CA SER A 83 -17.21 -0.81 12.70
C SER A 83 -18.32 0.24 12.80
N HIS A 84 -19.08 0.23 13.89
CA HIS A 84 -20.09 1.25 14.17
C HIS A 84 -19.86 1.80 15.58
N ASN A 85 -20.11 3.10 15.80
CA ASN A 85 -19.77 3.78 17.07
C ASN A 85 -20.40 3.10 18.30
N ASP A 86 -21.60 2.54 18.15
CA ASP A 86 -22.35 1.86 19.22
C ASP A 86 -22.00 0.38 19.39
N SER A 87 -20.99 -0.14 18.67
CA SER A 87 -20.61 -1.55 18.70
C SER A 87 -19.11 -1.73 18.88
N PRO A 88 -18.65 -2.46 19.92
CA PRO A 88 -17.24 -2.78 20.09
C PRO A 88 -16.78 -3.92 19.16
N TYR A 89 -17.69 -4.52 18.37
CA TYR A 89 -17.40 -5.65 17.51
C TYR A 89 -17.42 -5.25 16.04
N ILE A 90 -16.54 -5.88 15.26
CA ILE A 90 -16.58 -5.80 13.80
C ILE A 90 -17.51 -6.86 13.27
N LYS A 91 -18.52 -6.45 12.50
CA LYS A 91 -19.37 -7.37 11.75
C LYS A 91 -18.76 -7.63 10.37
N TRP A 92 -18.55 -8.90 10.05
CA TRP A 92 -18.01 -9.33 8.76
C TRP A 92 -19.10 -9.93 7.87
N PHE A 93 -19.04 -9.64 6.58
CA PHE A 93 -19.89 -10.23 5.55
C PHE A 93 -19.23 -10.15 4.18
N ASN A 94 -19.71 -10.98 3.25
CA ASN A 94 -19.28 -10.94 1.85
C ASN A 94 -20.26 -10.12 1.03
N LEU A 95 -19.71 -9.20 0.25
CA LEU A 95 -20.46 -8.37 -0.68
C LEU A 95 -20.21 -8.88 -2.10
N HIS A 96 -21.30 -9.21 -2.80
CA HIS A 96 -21.24 -9.68 -4.17
C HIS A 96 -21.69 -8.59 -5.14
N GLU A 97 -21.13 -8.64 -6.35
CA GLU A 97 -21.46 -7.72 -7.43
C GLU A 97 -22.93 -7.74 -7.83
N GLY A 98 -23.47 -6.59 -8.23
CA GLY A 98 -24.81 -6.44 -8.79
C GLY A 98 -25.94 -6.34 -7.75
N LYS A 99 -25.72 -6.80 -6.52
CA LYS A 99 -26.73 -6.76 -5.45
C LYS A 99 -26.43 -5.65 -4.44
N VAL A 100 -27.47 -4.92 -4.04
CA VAL A 100 -27.42 -4.08 -2.83
C VAL A 100 -27.66 -4.98 -1.62
N TYR A 101 -26.74 -4.94 -0.67
CA TYR A 101 -26.77 -5.72 0.55
C TYR A 101 -27.20 -4.84 1.72
N TYR A 102 -28.13 -5.32 2.54
CA TYR A 102 -28.62 -4.60 3.72
C TYR A 102 -28.07 -5.29 4.97
N VAL A 103 -27.54 -4.49 5.91
CA VAL A 103 -27.04 -4.95 7.20
C VAL A 103 -28.02 -4.50 8.30
N PRO A 104 -28.88 -5.40 8.82
CA PRO A 104 -29.94 -5.01 9.75
C PRO A 104 -29.43 -4.38 11.05
N ASP A 105 -28.33 -4.88 11.60
CA ASP A 105 -27.79 -4.44 12.90
C ASP A 105 -27.37 -2.96 12.93
N TYR A 106 -27.08 -2.39 11.76
CA TYR A 106 -26.62 -1.00 11.63
C TYR A 106 -27.54 -0.15 10.75
N ASP A 107 -28.63 -0.73 10.22
CA ASP A 107 -29.56 -0.09 9.29
C ASP A 107 -28.84 0.62 8.12
N LYS A 108 -27.97 -0.14 7.43
CA LYS A 108 -27.17 0.38 6.31
C LYS A 108 -27.18 -0.52 5.09
N TYR A 109 -27.23 0.11 3.92
CA TYR A 109 -27.11 -0.51 2.61
C TYR A 109 -25.70 -0.37 2.06
N PHE A 110 -25.19 -1.45 1.45
CA PHE A 110 -23.86 -1.53 0.83
C PHE A 110 -23.98 -2.07 -0.59
N LYS A 111 -23.11 -1.64 -1.49
CA LYS A 111 -23.03 -2.16 -2.86
C LYS A 111 -21.58 -2.25 -3.32
N LEU A 112 -21.26 -3.35 -3.98
CA LEU A 112 -19.93 -3.53 -4.55
C LEU A 112 -19.76 -2.58 -5.75
N ASP A 113 -18.72 -1.77 -5.72
CA ASP A 113 -18.26 -0.91 -6.82
C ASP A 113 -17.07 -1.59 -7.50
N ASN A 114 -17.36 -2.39 -8.53
CA ASN A 114 -16.32 -3.12 -9.26
C ASN A 114 -15.59 -2.19 -10.24
N ARG A 115 -14.34 -1.85 -9.90
CA ARG A 115 -13.43 -0.95 -10.64
C ARG A 115 -12.50 -1.70 -11.59
N ASN A 116 -12.73 -2.99 -11.84
CA ASN A 116 -11.93 -3.75 -12.79
C ASN A 116 -12.20 -3.27 -14.23
N PRO A 117 -11.19 -2.70 -14.93
CA PRO A 117 -11.37 -2.23 -16.30
C PRO A 117 -11.61 -3.37 -17.30
N ASN A 118 -11.27 -4.62 -16.93
CA ASN A 118 -11.42 -5.81 -17.76
C ASN A 118 -12.69 -6.61 -17.42
N LYS A 119 -13.61 -6.04 -16.64
CA LYS A 119 -14.85 -6.72 -16.26
C LYS A 119 -15.63 -7.12 -17.52
N GLY A 120 -15.94 -8.42 -17.64
CA GLY A 120 -16.67 -8.98 -18.78
C GLY A 120 -15.78 -9.49 -19.93
N ALA A 121 -14.46 -9.28 -19.86
CA ALA A 121 -13.54 -10.05 -20.68
C ALA A 121 -13.59 -11.51 -20.21
N ALA A 122 -14.19 -12.38 -21.01
CA ALA A 122 -14.27 -13.80 -20.70
C ALA A 122 -12.86 -14.35 -20.47
N HIS A 123 -12.58 -14.80 -19.24
CA HIS A 123 -11.42 -15.63 -18.95
C HIS A 123 -11.64 -17.00 -19.59
N HIS A 124 -11.43 -17.08 -20.90
CA HIS A 124 -11.25 -18.35 -21.59
C HIS A 124 -9.91 -18.92 -21.14
N HIS A 125 -9.97 -19.81 -20.17
CA HIS A 125 -8.90 -20.76 -19.87
C HIS A 125 -9.32 -22.12 -20.40
#